data_AF-A0AAE3G9N8-F1
#
_entry.id   AF-A0AAE3G9N8-F1
#
_cell.length_a   1.000
_cell.length_b   1.000
_cell.length_c   1.000
_cell.angle_alpha   90.00
_cell.angle_beta   90.00
_cell.angle_gamma   90.00
#
_symmetry.space_group_name_H-M   'P 1'
#
loop_
_entity.id
_entity.type
_entity.pdbx_description
1 polymer ?
#
loop_
_entity_poly.entity_id
_entity_poly.type
_entity_poly.pdbx_seq_one_letter_code
_entity_poly.pdbx_strand_id
1 'polypeptide(L)' 'MGAPLSHAAIVARELGIPAVVGCGNATTNLSTGDRVRVDGVRGTVTVLRSTA' A
#
# COMPACT_ATOMS: atom_id res chain seq x y z
N MET A 1 7.18 4.84 -11.71
CA MET A 1 6.92 5.61 -10.47
C MET A 1 5.41 5.67 -10.26
N GLY A 2 4.89 5.10 -9.18
CA GLY A 2 3.45 5.08 -8.89
C GLY A 2 2.96 6.48 -8.51
N ALA A 3 2.32 7.18 -9.45
CA ALA A 3 1.72 8.48 -9.18
C ALA A 3 0.32 8.34 -8.56
N PRO A 4 -0.16 9.32 -7.78
CA PRO A 4 -1.54 9.36 -7.26
C PRO A 4 -2.63 9.28 -8.33
N LEU A 5 -2.30 9.55 -9.59
CA LEU A 5 -3.18 9.45 -10.76
C LEU A 5 -2.85 8.26 -11.67
N SER A 6 -2.07 7.29 -11.19
CA SER A 6 -1.75 6.07 -11.95
C SER A 6 -2.97 5.14 -12.04
N HIS A 7 -2.92 4.20 -13.00
CA HIS A 7 -3.98 3.19 -13.20
C HIS A 7 -4.37 2.48 -11.90
N ALA A 8 -3.40 2.14 -11.04
CA ALA A 8 -3.64 1.50 -9.76
C ALA A 8 -4.43 2.37 -8.77
N ALA A 9 -4.21 3.69 -8.77
CA ALA A 9 -4.90 4.61 -7.88
C ALA A 9 -6.35 4.87 -8.31
N ILE A 10 -6.60 4.89 -9.63
CA ILE A 10 -7.96 5.04 -10.18
C ILE A 10 -8.79 3.80 -9.83
N VAL A 11 -8.26 2.60 -10.12
CA VAL A 11 -8.96 1.33 -9.83
C VAL A 11 -9.30 1.20 -8.34
N ALA A 12 -8.36 1.53 -7.44
CA ALA A 12 -8.63 1.47 -6.01
C ALA A 12 -9.78 2.41 -5.56
N ARG A 13 -9.88 3.59 -6.17
CA ARG A 13 -10.97 4.55 -5.92
C ARG A 13 -12.31 4.02 -6.42
N GLU A 14 -12.34 3.39 -7.59
CA GLU A 14 -13.54 2.77 -8.14
C GLU A 14 -14.01 1.58 -7.30
N LEU A 15 -13.07 0.82 -6.73
CA LEU A 15 -13.33 -0.31 -5.85
C LEU A 15 -13.68 0.09 -4.40
N GLY A 16 -13.56 1.38 -4.05
CA GLY A 16 -13.84 1.86 -2.69
C GLY A 16 -12.87 1.36 -1.62
N ILE A 17 -11.66 0.96 -2.02
CA ILE A 17 -10.64 0.44 -1.11
C ILE A 17 -9.49 1.44 -0.92
N PRO A 18 -8.86 1.49 0.28
CA PRO A 18 -7.71 2.34 0.51
C PRO A 18 -6.50 1.85 -0.29
N ALA A 19 -5.84 2.75 -1.01
CA ALA A 19 -4.59 2.47 -1.70
C ALA A 19 -3.52 3.50 -1.36
N VAL A 20 -2.29 3.01 -1.22
CA VAL A 20 -1.08 3.82 -1.08
C VAL A 20 -0.13 3.40 -2.19
N VAL A 21 0.21 4.34 -3.07
CA VAL A 21 1.06 4.12 -4.24
C VAL A 21 2.38 4.87 -4.08
N GLY A 22 3.44 4.38 -4.74
CA GLY A 22 4.76 5.01 -4.66
C GLY A 22 5.58 4.61 -3.43
N CYS A 23 5.21 3.52 -2.73
CA CYS A 23 6.02 2.95 -1.66
C CYS A 23 7.29 2.27 -2.23
N GLY A 24 8.29 3.06 -2.59
CA GLY A 24 9.48 2.60 -3.34
C GLY A 24 10.23 1.42 -2.72
N ASN A 25 10.23 1.31 -1.38
CA ASN A 25 10.93 0.26 -0.66
C ASN A 25 9.98 -0.80 -0.08
N ALA A 26 8.68 -0.74 -0.37
CA ALA A 26 7.71 -1.65 0.24
C ALA A 26 7.98 -3.12 -0.12
N THR A 27 8.37 -3.41 -1.36
CA THR A 27 8.64 -4.79 -1.81
C THR A 27 9.90 -5.41 -1.20
N THR A 28 10.81 -4.60 -0.67
CA THR A 28 12.00 -5.07 0.05
C THR A 28 11.75 -5.20 1.55
N ASN A 29 10.87 -4.37 2.10
CA ASN A 29 10.57 -4.33 3.54
C ASN A 29 9.42 -5.25 3.94
N LEU A 30 8.59 -5.70 3.00
CA LEU A 30 7.44 -6.57 3.24
C LEU A 30 7.72 -7.97 2.70
N SER A 31 7.46 -8.97 3.52
CA SER A 31 7.51 -10.38 3.13
C SER A 31 6.10 -10.96 3.00
N THR A 32 5.97 -11.98 2.16
CA THR A 32 4.72 -12.75 2.06
C THR A 32 4.37 -13.34 3.43
N GLY A 33 3.17 -13.04 3.92
CA GLY A 33 2.70 -13.46 5.26
C GLY A 33 2.64 -12.32 6.28
N ASP A 34 3.33 -11.21 6.04
CA ASP A 34 3.28 -10.04 6.93
C ASP A 34 1.88 -9.43 6.95
N ARG A 35 1.38 -9.12 8.15
CA ARG A 35 0.16 -8.32 8.31
C ARG A 35 0.52 -6.85 8.28
N VAL A 36 -0.07 -6.12 7.34
CA VAL A 36 0.09 -4.68 7.19
C VAL A 36 -1.22 -3.94 7.39
N ARG A 37 -1.13 -2.70 7.89
CA ARG A 37 -2.21 -1.72 7.91
C ARG A 37 -1.96 -0.70 6.82
N VAL A 38 -2.96 -0.48 5.98
CA VAL A 38 -2.93 0.54 4.93
C VAL A 38 -3.85 1.69 5.36
N ASP A 39 -3.30 2.89 5.45
CA ASP A 39 -4.05 4.13 5.69
C ASP A 39 -4.01 4.98 4.41
N GLY A 40 -5.10 4.91 3.64
CA GLY A 40 -5.25 5.66 2.40
C GLY A 40 -5.48 7.17 2.59
N VAL A 41 -5.80 7.63 3.80
CA VAL A 41 -5.99 9.07 4.09
C VAL A 41 -4.64 9.72 4.38
N ARG A 42 -3.81 9.07 5.19
CA ARG A 42 -2.46 9.55 5.52
C ARG A 42 -1.41 9.17 4.48
N GLY A 43 -1.73 8.24 3.58
CA GLY A 43 -0.78 7.72 2.59
C GLY A 43 0.31 6.85 3.23
N THR A 44 0.00 6.15 4.32
CA THR A 44 0.99 5.39 5.11
C THR A 44 0.65 3.90 5.14
N VAL A 45 1.69 3.06 5.11
CA VAL A 45 1.59 1.62 5.33
C VAL A 45 2.42 1.24 6.56
N THR A 46 1.84 0.48 7.48
CA THR A 46 2.49 0.07 8.74
C THR A 46 2.46 -1.45 8.87
N VAL A 47 3.59 -2.07 9.19
CA VAL A 47 3.65 -3.50 9.50
C VAL A 47 3.13 -3.73 10.91
N LEU A 48 2.06 -4.52 11.05
CA LEU A 48 1.44 -4.85 12.34
C LEU A 48 2.01 -6.12 12.94
N ARG A 49 2.32 -7.11 12.09
CA ARG A 49 2.93 -8.37 12.51
C ARG A 49 3.79 -8.91 11.38
N SER A 50 5.07 -9.12 11.66
CA SER A 50 5.94 -9.87 10.74
C SER A 50 5.85 -11.36 11.06
N THR A 51 5.90 -12.20 10.02
CA THR A 51 5.95 -13.66 10.15
C THR A 51 7.36 -14.22 10.03
N ALA A 52 8.39 -13.38 10.17
CA ALA A 52 9.79 -13.78 10.23
C ALA A 52 10.10 -14.67 11.45
#